data_AF-A0A5V1PKI7-F1
#
_entry.id   AF-A0A5V1PKI7-F1
#
_cell.length_a   1.000
_cell.length_b   1.000
_cell.length_c   1.000
_cell.angle_alpha   90.00
_cell.angle_beta   90.00
_cell.angle_gamma   90.00
#
_symmetry.space_group_name_H-M   'P 1'
#
loop_
_entity.id
_entity.type
_entity.pdbx_description
1 polymer ?
#
loop_
_entity_poly.entity_id
_entity_poly.type
_entity_poly.pdbx_seq_one_letter_code
_entity_poly.pdbx_strand_id
1 'polypeptide(L)'
;MLKDYLCHITNTLTGMYQLPFSQEWDARLNKLLDEGVLLFVGECTATFSTGEHTVEVWITNRWYSFGSLYCFDGEYVSPSCQHRPRFRTMRRLYAVVKKNML
;
A
#
# COMPACT_ATOMS: atom_id res chain seq x y z
N MET A 1 -6.67 10.57 12.14
CA MET A 1 -6.06 11.86 11.72
C MET A 1 -4.85 12.20 12.57
N LEU A 2 -4.97 12.73 13.79
CA LEU A 2 -3.77 13.12 14.59
C LEU A 2 -2.88 11.91 14.97
N LYS A 3 -3.48 10.80 15.42
CA LYS A 3 -2.75 9.57 15.77
C LYS A 3 -1.97 8.97 14.59
N ASP A 4 -2.48 9.09 13.37
CA ASP A 4 -1.83 8.59 12.16
C ASP A 4 -0.54 9.38 11.87
N TYR A 5 -0.58 10.70 12.04
CA TYR A 5 0.60 11.56 11.89
C TYR A 5 1.64 11.31 12.98
N LEU A 6 1.23 11.12 14.24
CA LEU A 6 2.15 10.77 15.33
C LEU A 6 2.85 9.44 15.06
N CYS A 7 2.12 8.41 14.64
CA CYS A 7 2.71 7.11 14.25
C CYS A 7 3.69 7.27 13.06
N HIS A 8 3.34 8.06 12.04
CA HIS A 8 4.22 8.34 10.93
C HIS A 8 5.52 9.05 11.35
N ILE A 9 5.39 10.07 12.21
CA ILE A 9 6.52 10.85 12.73
C ILE A 9 7.44 9.95 13.56
N THR A 10 6.88 9.16 14.48
CA THR A 10 7.65 8.20 15.28
C THR A 10 8.39 7.22 14.37
N ASN A 11 7.70 6.53 13.45
CA ASN A 11 8.34 5.58 12.53
C ASN A 11 9.42 6.21 11.66
N THR A 12 9.27 7.48 11.29
CA THR A 12 10.26 8.20 10.48
C THR A 12 11.49 8.56 11.31
N LEU A 13 11.31 9.10 12.52
CA LEU A 13 12.39 9.54 13.39
C LEU A 13 13.19 8.37 13.97
N THR A 14 12.54 7.22 14.20
CA THR A 14 13.18 6.02 14.75
C THR A 14 13.60 5.02 13.68
N GLY A 15 13.35 5.29 12.40
CA GLY A 15 13.63 4.34 11.30
C GLY A 15 12.78 3.07 11.36
N MET A 16 11.72 3.03 12.16
CA MET A 16 10.86 1.85 12.35
C MET A 16 9.85 1.65 11.21
N TYR A 17 10.18 1.96 9.96
CA TYR A 17 9.43 1.37 8.85
C TYR A 17 9.99 0.00 8.54
N GLN A 18 9.12 -0.99 8.29
CA GLN A 18 9.60 -2.32 7.92
C GLN A 18 10.34 -2.30 6.58
N LEU A 19 9.81 -1.51 5.64
CA LEU A 19 10.24 -1.52 4.25
C LEU A 19 10.90 -0.20 3.87
N PRO A 20 11.94 -0.25 3.01
CA PRO A 20 12.55 0.95 2.45
C PRO A 20 11.55 1.70 1.56
N PHE A 21 11.72 3.02 1.49
CA PHE A 21 10.90 3.85 0.60
C PHE A 21 11.32 3.67 -0.86
N SER A 22 10.34 3.59 -1.77
CA SER A 22 10.58 3.68 -3.22
C SER A 22 9.68 4.74 -3.84
N GLN A 23 10.30 5.70 -4.54
CA GLN A 23 9.59 6.71 -5.31
C GLN A 23 8.89 6.10 -6.54
N GLU A 24 9.50 5.09 -7.16
CA GLU A 24 8.91 4.38 -8.30
C GLU A 24 7.63 3.66 -7.88
N TRP A 25 7.68 2.92 -6.77
CA TRP A 25 6.49 2.25 -6.24
C TRP A 25 5.41 3.24 -5.80
N ASP A 26 5.81 4.35 -5.16
CA ASP A 26 4.88 5.42 -4.81
C ASP A 26 4.12 5.97 -6.03
N ALA A 27 4.82 6.22 -7.13
CA ALA A 27 4.20 6.69 -8.37
C ALA A 27 3.25 5.63 -8.97
N ARG A 28 3.67 4.36 -9.03
CA ARG A 28 2.84 3.25 -9.52
C ARG A 28 1.58 3.05 -8.69
N LEU A 29 1.70 3.09 -7.37
CA LEU A 29 0.54 2.95 -6.49
C LEU A 29 -0.42 4.13 -6.61
N ASN A 30 0.08 5.37 -6.75
CA ASN A 30 -0.81 6.51 -7.03
C ASN A 30 -1.56 6.31 -8.35
N LYS A 31 -0.87 5.94 -9.43
CA LYS A 31 -1.50 5.63 -10.71
C LYS A 31 -2.55 4.52 -10.58
N LEU A 32 -2.23 3.45 -9.85
CA LEU A 32 -3.17 2.36 -9.56
C LEU A 32 -4.41 2.84 -8.79
N LEU A 33 -4.26 3.77 -7.85
CA LEU A 33 -5.39 4.36 -7.11
C LEU A 33 -6.20 5.37 -7.93
N ASP A 34 -5.62 5.95 -8.98
CA ASP A 34 -6.25 6.92 -9.86
C ASP A 34 -7.01 6.25 -11.02
N GLU A 35 -6.42 5.19 -11.60
CA GLU A 35 -6.89 4.57 -12.85
C GLU A 35 -7.36 3.12 -12.66
N GLY A 36 -6.88 2.44 -11.62
CA GLY A 36 -7.18 1.03 -11.39
C GLY A 36 -8.57 0.81 -10.79
N VAL A 37 -9.12 -0.38 -11.05
CA VAL A 37 -10.39 -0.83 -10.47
C VAL A 37 -10.08 -1.72 -9.26
N LEU A 38 -10.58 -1.34 -8.09
CA LEU A 38 -10.52 -2.21 -6.91
C LEU A 38 -11.50 -3.37 -7.11
N LEU A 39 -10.98 -4.60 -7.22
CA LEU A 39 -11.79 -5.80 -7.44
C LEU A 39 -12.26 -6.40 -6.12
N PHE A 40 -11.34 -6.55 -5.16
CA PHE A 40 -11.59 -7.23 -3.90
C PHE A 40 -10.71 -6.68 -2.79
N VAL A 41 -11.24 -6.70 -1.57
CA VAL A 41 -10.52 -6.38 -0.34
C VAL A 41 -10.55 -7.63 0.54
N GLY A 42 -9.42 -8.30 0.65
CA GLY A 42 -9.24 -9.46 1.51
C GLY A 42 -8.85 -9.08 2.93
N GLU A 43 -8.53 -10.09 3.74
CA GLU A 43 -8.05 -9.90 5.11
C GLU A 43 -6.70 -9.16 5.13
N CYS A 44 -5.79 -9.53 4.22
CA CYS A 44 -4.42 -9.02 4.21
C CYS A 44 -4.08 -8.10 3.04
N THR A 45 -4.79 -8.22 1.92
CA THR A 45 -4.47 -7.53 0.66
C THR A 45 -5.70 -6.85 0.05
N ALA A 46 -5.45 -5.81 -0.74
CA ALA A 46 -6.43 -5.23 -1.66
C ALA A 46 -5.98 -5.50 -3.10
N THR A 47 -6.87 -6.08 -3.89
CA THR A 47 -6.60 -6.51 -5.26
C THR A 47 -7.17 -5.50 -6.25
N PHE A 48 -6.30 -4.94 -7.08
CA PHE A 48 -6.65 -3.98 -8.11
C PHE A 48 -6.42 -4.57 -9.50
N SER A 49 -7.23 -4.18 -10.48
CA SER A 49 -7.01 -4.46 -11.89
C SER A 49 -6.70 -3.18 -12.66
N THR A 50 -5.74 -3.27 -13.57
CA THR A 50 -5.45 -2.21 -14.56
C THR A 50 -5.99 -2.59 -15.95
N GLY A 51 -6.93 -3.53 -16.03
CA GLY A 51 -7.41 -4.14 -17.28
C GLY A 51 -6.54 -5.31 -17.74
N GLU A 52 -5.23 -5.07 -17.91
CA GLU A 52 -4.27 -6.08 -18.38
C GLU A 52 -3.60 -6.86 -17.24
N HIS A 53 -3.47 -6.25 -16.07
CA HIS A 53 -2.74 -6.81 -14.94
C HIS A 53 -3.58 -6.80 -13.66
N THR A 54 -3.25 -7.71 -12.75
CA THR A 54 -3.78 -7.78 -11.40
C THR A 54 -2.68 -7.49 -10.39
N VAL A 55 -2.95 -6.55 -9.47
CA VAL A 55 -1.98 -6.07 -8.49
C VAL A 55 -2.55 -6.20 -7.09
N GLU A 56 -1.89 -6.97 -6.23
CA GLU A 56 -2.26 -7.08 -4.82
C GLU A 56 -1.35 -6.22 -3.96
N VAL A 57 -1.99 -5.36 -3.16
CA VAL A 57 -1.31 -4.42 -2.28
C VAL A 57 -1.57 -4.84 -0.83
N TRP A 58 -0.51 -4.89 -0.02
CA TRP A 58 -0.60 -5.23 1.40
C TRP A 58 -1.31 -4.15 2.20
N ILE A 59 -2.30 -4.52 3.03
CA ILE A 59 -3.15 -3.57 3.77
C ILE A 59 -3.21 -3.80 5.28
N THR A 60 -2.32 -4.62 5.85
CA THR A 60 -2.24 -4.83 7.31
C THR A 60 -1.11 -4.01 7.95
N ASN A 61 -1.02 -4.08 9.29
CA ASN A 61 0.01 -3.42 10.10
C ASN A 61 0.18 -1.92 9.77
N ARG A 62 -0.94 -1.19 9.71
CA ARG A 62 -0.97 0.25 9.46
C ARG A 62 -0.25 1.02 10.57
N TRP A 63 0.79 1.83 10.32
CA TRP A 63 1.41 2.28 9.05
C TRP A 63 2.82 1.68 8.81
N TYR A 64 3.15 0.61 9.53
CA TYR A 64 4.47 -0.02 9.58
C TYR A 64 4.86 -0.74 8.28
N SER A 65 3.98 -1.56 7.73
CA SER A 65 4.21 -2.37 6.50
C SER A 65 3.16 -2.13 5.41
N PHE A 66 2.36 -1.08 5.55
CA PHE A 66 1.16 -0.84 4.77
C PHE A 66 1.47 -0.27 3.38
N GLY A 67 0.81 -0.80 2.35
CA GLY A 67 0.84 -0.28 0.98
C GLY A 67 1.99 -0.80 0.13
N SER A 68 2.67 -1.88 0.51
CA SER A 68 3.66 -2.54 -0.36
C SER A 68 3.00 -3.41 -1.41
N LEU A 69 3.69 -3.59 -2.54
CA LEU A 69 3.33 -4.59 -3.53
C LEU A 69 3.54 -5.99 -2.92
N TYR A 70 2.50 -6.82 -2.93
CA TYR A 70 2.55 -8.17 -2.38
C TYR A 70 2.60 -9.22 -3.50
N CYS A 71 1.74 -9.08 -4.49
CA CYS A 71 1.62 -10.01 -5.61
C CYS A 71 1.32 -9.22 -6.90
N PHE A 72 1.90 -9.65 -8.01
CA PHE A 72 1.68 -9.09 -9.34
C PHE A 72 1.39 -10.24 -10.32
N ASP A 73 0.21 -10.23 -10.94
CA ASP A 73 -0.25 -11.29 -11.86
C ASP A 73 -0.15 -12.71 -11.28
N GLY A 74 -0.40 -12.87 -9.97
CA GLY A 74 -0.34 -14.16 -9.28
C GLY A 74 1.06 -14.56 -8.80
N GLU A 75 2.09 -13.80 -9.16
CA GLU A 75 3.46 -14.01 -8.71
C GLU A 75 3.79 -13.20 -7.46
N TYR A 76 4.20 -13.88 -6.38
CA TYR A 76 4.57 -13.23 -5.13
C TYR A 76 5.86 -12.42 -5.27
N VAL A 77 5.83 -11.19 -4.76
CA VAL A 77 7.01 -10.33 -4.77
C VAL A 77 7.94 -10.72 -3.62
N SER A 78 9.19 -11.05 -3.96
CA SER A 78 10.25 -11.29 -2.99
C SER A 78 10.30 -10.17 -1.94
N PRO A 79 10.45 -10.49 -0.64
CA PRO A 79 10.54 -9.48 0.42
C PRO A 79 11.60 -8.40 0.16
N SER A 80 12.72 -8.76 -0.49
CA SER A 80 13.79 -7.82 -0.85
C SER A 80 13.37 -6.77 -1.89
N CYS A 81 12.32 -7.03 -2.66
CA CYS A 81 11.79 -6.14 -3.69
C CYS A 81 10.58 -5.34 -3.19
N GLN A 82 10.10 -5.61 -1.97
CA GLN A 82 8.97 -4.89 -1.41
C GLN A 82 9.41 -3.53 -0.87
N HIS A 83 8.65 -2.51 -1.22
CA HIS A 83 8.94 -1.14 -0.83
C HIS A 83 7.68 -0.48 -0.29
N ARG A 84 7.87 0.49 0.60
CA ARG A 84 6.77 1.34 1.05
C ARG A 84 6.61 2.56 0.13
N PRO A 85 5.37 3.03 -0.10
CA PRO A 85 5.13 4.31 -0.76
C PRO A 85 5.29 5.47 0.23
N ARG A 86 4.98 6.70 -0.19
CA ARG A 86 4.86 7.85 0.72
C ARG A 86 3.67 7.65 1.63
N PHE A 87 3.75 8.22 2.83
CA PHE A 87 2.66 8.18 3.80
C PHE A 87 1.36 8.80 3.27
N ARG A 88 1.47 9.85 2.45
CA ARG A 88 0.30 10.43 1.75
C ARG A 88 -0.42 9.38 0.90
N THR A 89 0.32 8.58 0.15
CA THR A 89 -0.21 7.51 -0.71
C THR A 89 -0.80 6.37 0.11
N MET A 90 -0.15 5.96 1.20
CA MET A 90 -0.73 5.00 2.15
C MET A 90 -2.08 5.47 2.68
N ARG A 91 -2.22 6.76 3.02
CA ARG A 91 -3.49 7.33 3.47
C ARG A 91 -4.56 7.31 2.40
N ARG A 92 -4.20 7.57 1.13
CA ARG A 92 -5.12 7.44 -0.02
C ARG A 92 -5.61 6.00 -0.14
N LEU A 93 -4.69 5.03 -0.13
CA LEU A 93 -5.01 3.60 -0.17
C LEU A 93 -5.96 3.22 0.98
N TYR A 94 -5.66 3.64 2.21
CA TYR A 94 -6.53 3.36 3.36
C TYR A 94 -7.95 3.92 3.20
N ALA A 95 -8.10 5.11 2.62
CA ALA A 95 -9.42 5.68 2.36
C ALA A 95 -10.21 4.86 1.32
N VAL A 96 -9.53 4.40 0.26
CA VAL A 96 -10.12 3.52 -0.77
C VAL A 96 -10.55 2.18 -0.18
N VAL A 97 -9.67 1.51 0.57
CA VAL A 97 -9.95 0.22 1.21
C VAL A 97 -11.11 0.33 2.19
N LYS A 98 -11.07 1.34 3.09
CA LYS A 98 -12.11 1.53 4.11
C LYS A 98 -13.50 1.78 3.51
N LYS A 99 -13.59 2.45 2.36
CA LYS A 99 -14.87 2.72 1.68
C LYS A 99 -15.56 1.43 1.19
N ASN A 100 -14.77 0.40 0.87
CA ASN A 100 -15.25 -0.84 0.26
C ASN A 100 -15.35 -2.02 1.25
N MET A 101 -15.14 -1.76 2.55
CA MET A 101 -15.35 -2.72 3.63
C MET A 101 -16.73 -2.53 4.32
N LEU A 102 -17.69 -1.88 3.64
CA LEU A 102 -19.06 -1.62 4.12
C LEU A 102 -20.08 -2.38 3.28
#